data_AF-F5SWC6-F1
#
_entry.id   AF-F5SWC6-F1
#
_cell.length_a   1.000
_cell.length_b   1.000
_cell.length_c   1.000
_cell.angle_alpha   90.00
_cell.angle_beta   90.00
_cell.angle_gamma   90.00
#
_symmetry.space_group_name_H-M   'P 1'
#
loop_
_entity.id
_entity.type
_entity.pdbx_description
1 polymer ?
#
loop_
_entity_poly.entity_id
_entity_poly.type
_entity_poly.pdbx_seq_one_letter_code
_entity_poly.pdbx_strand_id
1 'polypeptide(L)'
;MNTLFKNIGLAALLSLFLLPALCMAADEPQEQWQTLKEIYFENKTILEDADDWLVIEAPKRAEDAAIVPIHLYSKKPQTASSYIKNLHVFIDNNPMPYSANFHLSPALETVDISTRMRVDQYTYIRAIAEMNDGSLHMVKRFVKASGGCSAPAAKDQVAAMARLGKMQIRYRDGDPDEAKPVQVVISHPNNSGLQMDLKTRGYIPAHYVEKMQITLDGKVLMTIDTGISISEDPSMRFMLPAGKAGHGLLKAEVTDNKKQIYTIEKQI
;
A
#
# COMPACT_ATOMS: atom_id res chain seq x y z
N MET A 1 23.72 81.51 34.20
CA MET A 1 23.58 80.12 34.68
C MET A 1 23.39 79.23 33.45
N ASN A 2 24.42 78.42 33.17
CA ASN A 2 24.51 77.24 32.28
C ASN A 2 24.15 77.40 30.78
N THR A 3 25.14 77.68 29.91
CA THR A 3 25.96 76.74 29.09
C THR A 3 25.20 76.14 27.89
N LEU A 4 25.44 76.59 26.65
CA LEU A 4 26.46 76.08 25.70
C LEU A 4 26.36 74.56 25.49
N PHE A 5 25.98 74.10 24.28
CA PHE A 5 26.90 73.40 23.36
C PHE A 5 26.27 73.13 21.98
N LYS A 6 27.17 73.26 21.01
CA LYS A 6 27.15 73.11 19.55
C LYS A 6 27.04 71.63 19.12
N ASN A 7 26.59 71.39 17.88
CA ASN A 7 27.17 70.50 16.83
C ASN A 7 26.16 69.54 16.14
N ILE A 8 26.00 69.70 14.82
CA ILE A 8 26.61 68.93 13.70
C ILE A 8 25.71 67.76 13.26
N GLY A 9 25.32 67.80 11.99
CA GLY A 9 24.49 66.77 11.36
C GLY A 9 25.23 65.45 11.12
N LEU A 10 24.45 64.40 10.88
CA LEU A 10 24.93 63.22 10.20
C LEU A 10 23.80 62.56 9.41
N ALA A 11 24.13 62.21 8.18
CA ALA A 11 23.29 61.59 7.18
C ALA A 11 22.95 60.12 7.51
N ALA A 12 21.84 59.68 6.93
CA ALA A 12 21.45 58.33 6.51
C ALA A 12 22.22 57.11 7.08
N LEU A 13 21.46 56.14 7.59
CA LEU A 13 21.56 54.76 7.12
C LEU A 13 20.28 53.98 7.48
N LEU A 14 19.50 53.64 6.45
CA LEU A 14 18.35 52.75 6.53
C LEU A 14 18.90 51.31 6.58
N SER A 15 19.12 50.75 7.77
CA SER A 15 19.54 49.35 7.93
C SER A 15 18.32 48.42 7.89
N LEU A 16 18.11 47.87 6.70
CA LEU A 16 17.22 46.77 6.39
C LEU A 16 17.64 45.53 7.23
N PHE A 17 16.90 45.20 8.30
CA PHE A 17 17.05 43.91 8.98
C PHE A 17 16.44 42.81 8.09
N LEU A 18 17.27 42.29 7.17
CA LEU A 18 17.04 41.00 6.53
C LEU A 18 17.23 39.90 7.60
N LEU A 19 16.15 39.53 8.27
CA LEU A 19 16.08 38.25 8.97
C LEU A 19 16.22 37.15 7.92
N PRO A 20 17.24 36.26 7.98
CA PRO A 20 17.20 35.06 7.19
C PRO A 20 16.03 34.23 7.70
N ALA A 21 14.99 34.12 6.89
CA ALA A 21 13.99 33.08 7.07
C ALA A 21 14.75 31.75 6.93
N LEU A 22 15.12 31.14 8.06
CA LEU A 22 15.43 29.72 8.10
C LEU A 22 14.16 29.00 7.66
N CYS A 23 14.08 28.71 6.37
CA CYS A 23 13.20 27.70 5.84
C CYS A 23 13.67 26.40 6.51
N MET A 24 12.99 25.98 7.58
CA MET A 24 13.12 24.62 8.05
C MET A 24 12.57 23.74 6.93
N ALA A 25 13.46 23.23 6.09
CA ALA A 25 13.13 22.13 5.21
C ALA A 25 12.76 20.96 6.12
N ALA A 26 11.54 20.44 5.98
CA ALA A 26 11.12 19.24 6.68
C ALA A 26 11.94 18.05 6.12
N ASP A 27 12.97 17.64 6.86
CA ASP A 27 13.83 16.49 6.56
C ASP A 27 13.15 15.13 6.90
N GLU A 28 11.82 15.06 6.89
CA GLU A 28 11.07 13.91 7.46
C GLU A 28 10.76 12.68 6.57
N PRO A 29 11.19 12.52 5.30
CA PRO A 29 10.97 11.23 4.60
C PRO A 29 11.92 10.09 5.02
N GLN A 30 13.10 10.41 5.58
CA GLN A 30 14.19 9.42 5.71
C GLN A 30 14.30 8.81 7.12
N GLU A 31 13.91 9.53 8.17
CA GLU A 31 13.96 9.05 9.56
C GLU A 31 12.99 7.89 9.81
N GLN A 32 11.73 8.04 9.37
CA GLN A 32 10.68 7.04 9.56
C GLN A 32 11.06 5.66 8.99
N TRP A 33 11.67 5.63 7.80
CA TRP A 33 12.08 4.36 7.19
C TRP A 33 13.16 3.64 7.98
N GLN A 34 14.12 4.35 8.59
CA GLN A 34 15.16 3.70 9.37
C GLN A 34 14.57 2.99 10.59
N THR A 35 13.63 3.64 11.29
CA THR A 35 12.89 3.02 12.40
C THR A 35 12.09 1.80 11.94
N LEU A 36 11.38 1.89 10.80
CA LEU A 36 10.65 0.76 10.26
C LEU A 36 11.59 -0.40 9.87
N LYS A 37 12.73 -0.10 9.25
CA LYS A 37 13.73 -1.10 8.87
C LYS A 37 14.30 -1.83 10.08
N GLU A 38 14.56 -1.11 11.17
CA GLU A 38 15.01 -1.71 12.43
C GLU A 38 13.94 -2.64 13.02
N ILE A 39 12.69 -2.18 13.13
CA ILE A 39 11.59 -2.95 13.74
C ILE A 39 11.29 -4.23 12.96
N TYR A 40 11.21 -4.15 11.62
CA TYR A 40 10.69 -5.25 10.79
C TYR A 40 11.78 -6.14 10.19
N PHE A 41 13.00 -5.62 10.05
CA PHE A 41 14.10 -6.34 9.41
C PHE A 41 15.36 -6.42 10.27
N GLU A 42 15.33 -5.94 11.52
CA GLU A 42 16.47 -6.01 12.45
C GLU A 42 17.76 -5.45 11.83
N ASN A 43 17.62 -4.40 11.01
CA ASN A 43 18.72 -3.78 10.27
C ASN A 43 19.50 -4.71 9.31
N LYS A 44 18.89 -5.82 8.87
CA LYS A 44 19.43 -6.64 7.78
C LYS A 44 19.74 -5.80 6.55
N THR A 45 20.75 -6.24 5.78
CA THR A 45 21.08 -5.63 4.49
C THR A 45 19.91 -5.79 3.53
N ILE A 46 19.48 -4.67 2.95
CA ILE A 46 18.46 -4.62 1.90
C ILE A 46 19.14 -4.01 0.68
N LEU A 47 19.08 -4.68 -0.46
CA LEU A 47 19.48 -4.09 -1.72
C LEU A 47 18.45 -3.03 -2.10
N GLU A 48 18.82 -1.75 -1.99
CA GLU A 48 17.97 -0.65 -2.44
C GLU A 48 18.00 -0.51 -3.97
N ASP A 49 16.98 0.18 -4.52
CA ASP A 49 16.85 0.48 -5.95
C ASP A 49 16.97 -0.78 -6.83
N ALA A 50 16.34 -1.87 -6.39
CA ALA A 50 16.35 -3.18 -7.02
C ALA A 50 15.40 -3.28 -8.23
N ASP A 51 15.32 -2.22 -9.05
CA ASP A 51 14.41 -2.10 -10.19
C ASP A 51 14.64 -3.18 -11.27
N ASP A 52 15.81 -3.80 -11.32
CA ASP A 52 16.12 -4.94 -12.20
C ASP A 52 15.45 -6.25 -11.76
N TRP A 53 14.75 -6.23 -10.62
CA TRP A 53 14.18 -7.41 -9.98
C TRP A 53 12.71 -7.27 -9.67
N LEU A 54 12.33 -6.18 -9.00
CA LEU A 54 10.99 -5.85 -8.61
C LEU A 54 10.68 -4.44 -9.10
N VAL A 55 9.46 -4.20 -9.54
CA VAL A 55 9.01 -2.87 -9.92
C VAL A 55 7.76 -2.54 -9.13
N ILE A 56 7.68 -1.28 -8.68
CA ILE A 56 6.50 -0.70 -8.08
C ILE A 56 6.01 0.48 -8.93
N GLU A 57 4.77 0.37 -9.39
CA GLU A 57 4.07 1.42 -10.09
C GLU A 57 2.96 2.00 -9.22
N ALA A 58 3.00 3.32 -9.06
CA ALA A 58 1.96 4.12 -8.41
C ALA A 58 1.99 5.53 -9.01
N PRO A 59 0.85 6.25 -9.01
CA PRO A 59 0.78 7.59 -9.59
C PRO A 59 1.69 8.56 -8.82
N LYS A 60 2.27 9.55 -9.51
CA LYS A 60 3.08 10.59 -8.85
C LYS A 60 2.25 11.44 -7.89
N ARG A 61 0.97 11.63 -8.21
CA ARG A 61 -0.04 12.30 -7.39
C ARG A 61 -1.32 11.48 -7.48
N ALA A 62 -1.90 11.14 -6.33
CA ALA A 62 -3.19 10.48 -6.28
C ALA A 62 -4.30 11.48 -6.63
N GLU A 63 -5.18 11.09 -7.56
CA GLU A 63 -6.46 11.77 -7.80
C GLU A 63 -7.38 11.61 -6.57
N ASP A 64 -7.42 10.40 -6.03
CA ASP A 64 -8.13 10.05 -4.81
C ASP A 64 -7.20 9.24 -3.90
N ALA A 65 -6.90 9.81 -2.73
CA ALA A 65 -6.01 9.22 -1.74
C ALA A 65 -6.59 7.97 -1.06
N ALA A 66 -7.91 7.74 -1.14
CA ALA A 66 -8.56 6.57 -0.58
C ALA A 66 -8.42 5.30 -1.45
N ILE A 67 -8.06 5.46 -2.73
CA ILE A 67 -8.05 4.40 -3.74
C ILE A 67 -6.82 4.48 -4.67
N VAL A 68 -5.63 4.69 -4.10
CA VAL A 68 -4.39 4.78 -4.87
C VAL A 68 -4.07 3.41 -5.50
N PRO A 69 -4.01 3.28 -6.84
CA PRO A 69 -3.62 2.04 -7.48
C PRO A 69 -2.13 1.77 -7.27
N ILE A 70 -1.81 0.55 -6.84
CA ILE A 70 -0.44 0.06 -6.68
C ILE A 70 -0.33 -1.22 -7.50
N HIS A 71 0.69 -1.26 -8.36
CA HIS A 71 1.02 -2.41 -9.18
C HIS A 71 2.46 -2.84 -8.86
N LEU A 72 2.62 -4.10 -8.51
CA LEU A 72 3.87 -4.73 -8.11
C LEU A 72 4.12 -5.91 -9.03
N TYR A 73 5.23 -5.88 -9.76
CA TYR A 73 5.59 -7.00 -10.62
C TYR A 73 7.08 -7.30 -10.59
N SER A 74 7.42 -8.57 -10.71
CA SER A 74 8.80 -9.03 -10.78
C SER A 74 9.27 -9.13 -12.23
N LYS A 75 10.52 -8.75 -12.48
CA LYS A 75 11.21 -9.00 -13.74
C LYS A 75 11.80 -10.41 -13.82
N LYS A 76 11.68 -11.21 -12.76
CA LYS A 76 12.18 -12.59 -12.69
C LYS A 76 11.02 -13.57 -12.48
N PRO A 77 11.13 -14.79 -13.04
CA PRO A 77 10.14 -15.83 -12.78
C PRO A 77 10.24 -16.31 -11.32
N GLN A 78 9.14 -16.83 -10.81
CA GLN A 78 9.08 -17.61 -9.58
C GLN A 78 9.39 -19.07 -9.93
N THR A 79 10.47 -19.61 -9.39
CA THR A 79 10.87 -21.01 -9.60
C THR A 79 11.00 -21.73 -8.27
N ALA A 80 10.96 -23.06 -8.24
CA ALA A 80 11.12 -23.82 -7.00
C ALA A 80 12.45 -23.51 -6.28
N SER A 81 13.52 -23.18 -7.02
CA SER A 81 14.83 -22.85 -6.48
C SER A 81 15.04 -21.38 -6.10
N SER A 82 14.32 -20.46 -6.75
CA SER A 82 14.45 -19.02 -6.54
C SER A 82 13.09 -18.35 -6.74
N TYR A 83 12.52 -17.85 -5.66
CA TYR A 83 11.21 -17.24 -5.63
C TYR A 83 11.11 -16.21 -4.51
N ILE A 84 10.23 -15.23 -4.68
CA ILE A 84 9.90 -14.26 -3.64
C ILE A 84 9.00 -15.00 -2.66
N LYS A 85 9.42 -15.12 -1.41
CA LYS A 85 8.65 -15.77 -0.36
C LYS A 85 7.67 -14.79 0.28
N ASN A 86 8.14 -13.59 0.61
CA ASN A 86 7.32 -12.50 1.09
C ASN A 86 7.51 -11.25 0.24
N LEU A 87 6.41 -10.54 -0.03
CA LEU A 87 6.43 -9.19 -0.57
C LEU A 87 5.85 -8.24 0.48
N HIS A 88 6.74 -7.57 1.20
CA HIS A 88 6.38 -6.63 2.26
C HIS A 88 6.07 -5.27 1.64
N VAL A 89 4.91 -4.70 1.96
CA VAL A 89 4.51 -3.36 1.50
C VAL A 89 4.42 -2.40 2.67
N PHE A 90 5.18 -1.31 2.57
CA PHE A 90 5.15 -0.21 3.51
C PHE A 90 4.64 1.07 2.85
N ILE A 91 3.90 1.87 3.61
CA ILE A 91 3.55 3.24 3.27
C ILE A 91 4.02 4.08 4.46
N ASP A 92 5.21 4.68 4.35
CA ASP A 92 6.02 5.10 5.52
C ASP A 92 5.23 5.95 6.52
N ASN A 93 4.43 6.90 6.01
CA ASN A 93 3.68 7.88 6.81
C ASN A 93 2.18 7.57 6.89
N ASN A 94 1.78 6.32 6.64
CA ASN A 94 0.43 5.89 6.99
C ASN A 94 0.33 5.66 8.52
N PRO A 95 -0.86 5.81 9.12
CA PRO A 95 -1.10 5.49 10.54
C PRO A 95 -0.72 4.05 10.93
N MET A 96 -0.77 3.13 9.96
CA MET A 96 -0.17 1.80 10.07
C MET A 96 0.77 1.59 8.88
N PRO A 97 2.09 1.84 9.05
CA PRO A 97 3.02 1.84 7.93
C PRO A 97 3.16 0.49 7.24
N TYR A 98 3.29 -0.59 8.01
CA TYR A 98 3.33 -1.94 7.45
C TYR A 98 1.94 -2.34 6.97
N SER A 99 1.73 -2.20 5.66
CA SER A 99 0.40 -2.03 5.08
C SER A 99 -0.15 -3.32 4.47
N ALA A 100 0.72 -4.19 3.98
CA ALA A 100 0.37 -5.54 3.53
C ALA A 100 1.62 -6.44 3.49
N ASN A 101 1.40 -7.75 3.61
CA ASN A 101 2.40 -8.76 3.30
C ASN A 101 1.80 -9.84 2.40
N PHE A 102 2.44 -10.11 1.27
CA PHE A 102 2.05 -11.21 0.39
C PHE A 102 3.00 -12.37 0.62
N HIS A 103 2.50 -13.45 1.18
CA HIS A 103 3.15 -14.75 1.22
C HIS A 103 2.92 -15.43 -0.12
N LEU A 104 3.97 -15.55 -0.92
CA LEU A 104 3.89 -16.01 -2.30
C LEU A 104 4.44 -17.43 -2.43
N SER A 105 3.95 -18.13 -3.45
CA SER A 105 4.34 -19.49 -3.79
C SER A 105 4.99 -19.51 -5.17
N PRO A 106 5.97 -20.38 -5.43
CA PRO A 106 6.49 -20.59 -6.77
C PRO A 106 5.43 -21.10 -7.75
N ALA A 107 4.28 -21.60 -7.26
CA ALA A 107 3.13 -21.98 -8.10
C ALA A 107 2.50 -20.81 -8.87
N LEU A 108 2.80 -19.55 -8.51
CA LEU A 108 2.39 -18.39 -9.29
C LEU A 108 3.16 -18.23 -10.61
N GLU A 109 4.37 -18.82 -10.70
CA GLU A 109 5.36 -18.68 -11.80
C GLU A 109 5.85 -17.25 -12.09
N THR A 110 5.06 -16.24 -11.79
CA THR A 110 5.38 -14.82 -11.93
C THR A 110 4.70 -14.03 -10.82
N VAL A 111 5.27 -12.87 -10.48
CA VAL A 111 4.63 -11.89 -9.61
C VAL A 111 4.19 -10.74 -10.48
N ASP A 112 2.89 -10.55 -10.60
CA ASP A 112 2.23 -9.39 -11.18
C ASP A 112 0.95 -9.25 -10.36
N ILE A 113 0.92 -8.25 -9.49
CA ILE A 113 -0.12 -8.06 -8.48
C ILE A 113 -0.52 -6.59 -8.51
N SER A 114 -1.82 -6.32 -8.64
CA SER A 114 -2.37 -4.97 -8.48
C SER A 114 -3.43 -4.91 -7.39
N THR A 115 -3.39 -3.85 -6.61
CA THR A 115 -4.42 -3.54 -5.61
C THR A 115 -4.61 -2.03 -5.46
N ARG A 116 -5.51 -1.63 -4.57
CA ARG A 116 -5.76 -0.22 -4.23
C ARG A 116 -5.57 -0.04 -2.74
N MET A 117 -4.84 1.02 -2.38
CA MET A 117 -4.54 1.32 -1.00
C MET A 117 -4.86 2.78 -0.67
N ARG A 118 -5.19 3.01 0.60
CA ARG A 118 -5.34 4.33 1.22
C ARG A 118 -3.94 4.86 1.53
N VAL A 119 -3.66 6.10 1.11
CA VAL A 119 -2.40 6.79 1.38
C VAL A 119 -2.71 8.10 2.09
N ASP A 120 -2.23 8.26 3.32
CA ASP A 120 -2.66 9.34 4.19
C ASP A 120 -1.87 10.64 4.01
N GLN A 121 -0.61 10.53 3.59
CA GLN A 121 0.29 11.68 3.47
C GLN A 121 1.22 11.53 2.27
N TYR A 122 1.93 12.61 1.93
CA TYR A 122 3.01 12.56 0.96
C TYR A 122 4.11 11.68 1.50
N THR A 123 4.37 10.56 0.83
CA THR A 123 5.18 9.50 1.41
C THR A 123 5.76 8.58 0.35
N TYR A 124 6.75 7.78 0.75
CA TYR A 124 7.21 6.64 -0.04
C TYR A 124 6.30 5.44 0.21
N ILE A 125 5.91 4.80 -0.88
CA ILE A 125 5.42 3.42 -0.86
C ILE A 125 6.62 2.55 -1.19
N ARG A 126 6.92 1.58 -0.32
CA ARG A 126 8.05 0.66 -0.47
C ARG A 126 7.53 -0.75 -0.63
N ALA A 127 8.17 -1.49 -1.51
CA ALA A 127 7.98 -2.91 -1.64
C ALA A 127 9.33 -3.61 -1.44
N ILE A 128 9.37 -4.56 -0.51
CA ILE A 128 10.56 -5.34 -0.19
C ILE A 128 10.26 -6.80 -0.52
N ALA A 129 10.96 -7.34 -1.50
CA ALA A 129 10.98 -8.76 -1.80
C ALA A 129 11.95 -9.48 -0.84
N GLU A 130 11.41 -10.32 0.03
CA GLU A 130 12.16 -11.33 0.76
C GLU A 130 12.16 -12.63 -0.04
N MET A 131 13.34 -13.07 -0.45
CA MET A 131 13.49 -14.32 -1.20
C MET A 131 13.48 -15.55 -0.30
N ASN A 132 13.33 -16.71 -0.94
CA ASN A 132 13.47 -18.01 -0.29
C ASN A 132 14.87 -18.29 0.29
N ASP A 133 15.90 -17.54 -0.11
CA ASP A 133 17.25 -17.58 0.49
C ASP A 133 17.45 -16.55 1.63
N GLY A 134 16.44 -15.72 1.92
CA GLY A 134 16.47 -14.69 2.95
C GLY A 134 17.05 -13.35 2.50
N SER A 135 17.50 -13.20 1.25
CA SER A 135 17.94 -11.92 0.71
C SER A 135 16.77 -10.94 0.56
N LEU A 136 17.03 -9.65 0.81
CA LEU A 136 16.03 -8.58 0.81
C LEU A 136 16.33 -7.55 -0.28
N HIS A 137 15.34 -7.22 -1.09
CA HIS A 137 15.48 -6.33 -2.24
C HIS A 137 14.32 -5.35 -2.28
N MET A 138 14.61 -4.05 -2.29
CA MET A 138 13.61 -2.99 -2.14
C MET A 138 13.52 -2.12 -3.38
N VAL A 139 12.29 -1.78 -3.74
CA VAL A 139 11.96 -0.64 -4.60
C VAL A 139 11.02 0.30 -3.87
N LYS A 140 11.03 1.58 -4.28
CA LYS A 140 10.22 2.63 -3.65
C LYS A 140 9.65 3.60 -4.67
N ARG A 141 8.47 4.13 -4.37
CA ARG A 141 7.81 5.16 -5.17
C ARG A 141 7.26 6.25 -4.27
N PHE A 142 7.68 7.49 -4.51
CA PHE A 142 7.09 8.64 -3.84
C PHE A 142 5.73 8.99 -4.45
N VAL A 143 4.70 9.13 -3.60
CA VAL A 143 3.33 9.44 -4.01
C VAL A 143 2.84 10.67 -3.26
N LYS A 144 2.31 11.65 -4.00
CA LYS A 144 1.61 12.80 -3.43
C LYS A 144 0.13 12.46 -3.21
N ALA A 145 -0.26 12.07 -2.01
CA ALA A 145 -1.64 11.84 -1.57
C ALA A 145 -1.89 12.46 -0.19
N SER A 146 -3.15 12.72 0.18
CA SER A 146 -3.47 13.26 1.50
C SER A 146 -4.85 12.82 1.98
N GLY A 147 -4.94 12.42 3.24
CA GLY A 147 -6.19 12.10 3.95
C GLY A 147 -6.86 10.79 3.54
N GLY A 148 -6.20 9.90 2.81
CA GLY A 148 -6.81 8.66 2.33
C GLY A 148 -7.32 7.73 3.43
N CYS A 149 -6.66 7.72 4.59
CA CYS A 149 -7.04 6.86 5.71
C CYS A 149 -8.25 7.40 6.48
N SER A 150 -8.44 8.72 6.52
CA SER A 150 -9.60 9.38 7.14
C SER A 150 -10.72 9.70 6.15
N ALA A 151 -10.48 9.52 4.85
CA ALA A 151 -11.48 9.70 3.80
C ALA A 151 -12.72 8.83 4.07
N PRO A 152 -13.94 9.40 4.08
CA PRO A 152 -15.16 8.65 4.32
C PRO A 152 -15.29 7.48 3.35
N ALA A 153 -15.57 6.27 3.87
CA ALA A 153 -16.12 5.20 3.05
C ALA A 153 -17.51 5.62 2.53
N ALA A 154 -17.97 5.02 1.41
CA ALA A 154 -19.15 5.42 0.63
C ALA A 154 -20.29 6.11 1.41
N LYS A 155 -20.96 7.07 0.75
CA LYS A 155 -22.04 7.92 1.33
C LYS A 155 -23.18 7.15 2.02
N ASP A 156 -23.30 5.84 1.79
CA ASP A 156 -24.32 4.96 2.38
C ASP A 156 -23.69 3.70 3.01
N GLN A 157 -23.39 3.79 4.31
CA GLN A 157 -22.92 2.64 5.09
C GLN A 157 -23.96 1.52 5.21
N VAL A 158 -25.25 1.84 5.17
CA VAL A 158 -26.31 0.81 5.25
C VAL A 158 -26.27 -0.04 4.00
N ALA A 159 -26.16 0.60 2.83
CA ALA A 159 -25.97 -0.09 1.57
C ALA A 159 -24.67 -0.91 1.56
N ALA A 160 -23.54 -0.35 2.04
CA ALA A 160 -22.25 -1.05 2.13
C ALA A 160 -22.34 -2.32 3.02
N MET A 161 -23.04 -2.24 4.14
CA MET A 161 -23.24 -3.39 5.01
C MET A 161 -24.19 -4.43 4.42
N ALA A 162 -25.20 -4.03 3.63
CA ALA A 162 -26.11 -4.96 2.95
C ALA A 162 -25.43 -5.80 1.85
N ARG A 163 -24.28 -5.35 1.35
CA ARG A 163 -23.45 -6.07 0.37
C ARG A 163 -22.25 -6.78 1.00
N LEU A 164 -22.04 -6.66 2.31
CA LEU A 164 -20.90 -7.22 3.02
C LEU A 164 -20.67 -8.69 2.64
N GLY A 165 -19.43 -9.01 2.30
CA GLY A 165 -19.02 -10.38 1.99
C GLY A 165 -19.38 -10.87 0.59
N LYS A 166 -20.13 -10.11 -0.22
CA LYS A 166 -20.36 -10.47 -1.62
C LYS A 166 -19.03 -10.44 -2.38
N MET A 167 -18.66 -11.58 -2.95
CA MET A 167 -17.40 -11.74 -3.68
C MET A 167 -17.64 -11.94 -5.18
N GLN A 168 -16.63 -11.62 -5.97
CA GLN A 168 -16.61 -11.88 -7.41
C GLN A 168 -15.20 -12.30 -7.86
N ILE A 169 -15.11 -13.39 -8.62
CA ILE A 169 -13.91 -13.73 -9.41
C ILE A 169 -14.14 -13.30 -10.85
N ARG A 170 -13.40 -12.27 -11.27
CA ARG A 170 -13.35 -11.79 -12.65
C ARG A 170 -12.17 -12.45 -13.34
N TYR A 171 -12.49 -13.17 -14.39
CA TYR A 171 -11.57 -13.91 -15.23
C TYR A 171 -12.15 -13.85 -16.64
N ARG A 172 -11.29 -13.74 -17.64
CA ARG A 172 -11.68 -13.78 -19.05
C ARG A 172 -11.10 -15.04 -19.66
N ASP A 173 -11.98 -15.86 -20.23
CA ASP A 173 -11.57 -16.95 -21.10
C ASP A 173 -10.81 -16.41 -22.31
N GLY A 174 -9.80 -17.15 -22.76
CA GLY A 174 -8.86 -16.76 -23.80
C GLY A 174 -7.90 -17.92 -24.09
N ASP A 175 -6.84 -17.65 -24.86
CA ASP A 175 -5.83 -18.65 -25.23
C ASP A 175 -5.31 -19.37 -23.97
N PRO A 176 -5.48 -20.70 -23.85
CA PRO A 176 -4.96 -21.48 -22.72
C PRO A 176 -3.44 -21.36 -22.54
N ASP A 177 -2.70 -21.03 -23.59
CA ASP A 177 -1.23 -20.98 -23.56
C ASP A 177 -0.69 -19.59 -23.16
N GLU A 178 -1.56 -18.65 -22.82
CA GLU A 178 -1.19 -17.34 -22.29
C GLU A 178 -1.40 -17.25 -20.77
N ALA A 179 -0.55 -16.47 -20.09
CA ALA A 179 -0.77 -16.10 -18.71
C ALA A 179 -2.01 -15.19 -18.60
N LYS A 180 -2.90 -15.46 -17.63
CA LYS A 180 -4.23 -14.83 -17.60
C LYS A 180 -4.39 -13.91 -16.39
N PRO A 181 -4.91 -12.68 -16.58
CA PRO A 181 -5.24 -11.81 -15.47
C PRO A 181 -6.53 -12.29 -14.79
N VAL A 182 -6.44 -12.47 -13.47
CA VAL A 182 -7.57 -12.73 -12.59
C VAL A 182 -7.73 -11.58 -11.62
N GLN A 183 -8.96 -11.24 -11.28
CA GLN A 183 -9.28 -10.26 -10.25
C GLN A 183 -10.29 -10.84 -9.27
N VAL A 184 -9.90 -10.92 -8.00
CA VAL A 184 -10.78 -11.25 -6.87
C VAL A 184 -11.24 -9.93 -6.25
N VAL A 185 -12.54 -9.74 -6.12
CA VAL A 185 -13.15 -8.57 -5.49
C VAL A 185 -14.03 -9.04 -4.34
N ILE A 186 -13.95 -8.37 -3.20
CA ILE A 186 -14.88 -8.53 -2.08
C ILE A 186 -15.51 -7.18 -1.75
N SER A 187 -16.82 -7.22 -1.55
CA SER A 187 -17.60 -6.11 -1.03
C SER A 187 -17.38 -5.98 0.48
N HIS A 188 -16.63 -4.96 0.89
CA HIS A 188 -16.27 -4.78 2.30
C HIS A 188 -15.96 -3.29 2.58
N PRO A 189 -16.46 -2.71 3.70
CA PRO A 189 -16.32 -1.27 3.95
C PRO A 189 -14.86 -0.84 4.12
N ASN A 190 -14.00 -1.72 4.65
CA ASN A 190 -12.58 -1.44 4.88
C ASN A 190 -12.36 -0.08 5.57
N ASN A 191 -13.10 0.10 6.66
CA ASN A 191 -12.98 1.26 7.54
C ASN A 191 -11.66 1.15 8.31
N SER A 192 -10.90 2.23 8.33
CA SER A 192 -9.57 2.29 8.94
C SER A 192 -9.64 2.51 10.44
N GLY A 193 -10.79 2.97 10.95
CA GLY A 193 -10.92 3.46 12.33
C GLY A 193 -10.73 4.98 12.46
N LEU A 194 -10.33 5.65 11.37
CA LEU A 194 -9.96 7.08 11.39
C LEU A 194 -10.98 7.97 10.68
N GLN A 195 -11.95 7.37 10.00
CA GLN A 195 -13.03 8.11 9.38
C GLN A 195 -14.00 8.66 10.42
N MET A 196 -14.43 9.91 10.25
CA MET A 196 -15.47 10.52 11.09
C MET A 196 -16.86 10.25 10.52
N ASP A 197 -17.78 9.82 11.37
CA ASP A 197 -19.20 9.77 11.06
C ASP A 197 -19.81 11.18 11.20
N LEU A 198 -20.29 11.72 10.08
CA LEU A 198 -20.86 13.08 10.03
C LEU A 198 -22.16 13.21 10.84
N LYS A 199 -22.87 12.12 11.12
CA LYS A 199 -24.12 12.12 11.90
C LYS A 199 -23.83 12.12 13.41
N THR A 200 -23.00 11.17 13.85
CA THR A 200 -22.73 10.97 15.28
C THR A 200 -21.56 11.82 15.78
N ARG A 201 -20.74 12.37 14.87
CA ARG A 201 -19.47 13.06 15.14
C ARG A 201 -18.44 12.20 15.88
N GLY A 202 -18.61 10.87 15.87
CA GLY A 202 -17.64 9.91 16.36
C GLY A 202 -16.78 9.31 15.25
N TYR A 203 -15.75 8.56 15.63
CA TYR A 203 -14.98 7.76 14.69
C TYR A 203 -15.73 6.47 14.33
N ILE A 204 -15.70 6.12 13.05
CA ILE A 204 -16.23 4.86 12.55
C ILE A 204 -15.27 3.75 12.99
N PRO A 205 -15.72 2.72 13.73
CA PRO A 205 -14.85 1.64 14.18
C PRO A 205 -14.15 0.93 13.01
N ALA A 206 -12.90 0.52 13.22
CA ALA A 206 -12.13 -0.21 12.23
C ALA A 206 -12.83 -1.54 11.88
N HIS A 207 -13.08 -1.74 10.59
CA HIS A 207 -13.64 -2.96 10.04
C HIS A 207 -13.03 -3.17 8.66
N TYR A 208 -11.99 -3.99 8.60
CA TYR A 208 -11.18 -4.20 7.40
C TYR A 208 -10.90 -5.69 7.19
N VAL A 209 -10.72 -6.07 5.92
CA VAL A 209 -10.17 -7.38 5.56
C VAL A 209 -8.80 -7.50 6.21
N GLU A 210 -8.59 -8.55 7.01
CA GLU A 210 -7.34 -8.85 7.71
C GLU A 210 -6.48 -9.82 6.89
N LYS A 211 -7.11 -10.80 6.23
CA LYS A 211 -6.43 -11.85 5.48
C LYS A 211 -7.18 -12.25 4.21
N MET A 212 -6.48 -12.53 3.13
CA MET A 212 -7.02 -13.17 1.92
C MET A 212 -6.11 -14.32 1.49
N GLN A 213 -6.65 -15.53 1.37
CA GLN A 213 -5.95 -16.68 0.83
C GLN A 213 -6.53 -17.06 -0.53
N ILE A 214 -5.64 -17.28 -1.50
CA ILE A 214 -6.01 -17.68 -2.86
C ILE A 214 -5.35 -19.02 -3.16
N THR A 215 -6.18 -19.99 -3.56
CA THR A 215 -5.72 -21.34 -3.91
C THR A 215 -6.25 -21.74 -5.28
N LEU A 216 -5.51 -22.61 -5.96
CA LEU A 216 -5.88 -23.23 -7.22
C LEU A 216 -5.75 -24.74 -7.08
N ASP A 217 -6.83 -25.48 -7.27
CA ASP A 217 -6.91 -26.93 -7.03
C ASP A 217 -6.37 -27.32 -5.64
N GLY A 218 -6.69 -26.49 -4.63
CA GLY A 218 -6.26 -26.69 -3.24
C GLY A 218 -4.80 -26.32 -2.96
N LYS A 219 -3.98 -25.99 -3.96
CA LYS A 219 -2.61 -25.48 -3.76
C LYS A 219 -2.65 -23.98 -3.51
N VAL A 220 -1.97 -23.52 -2.45
CA VAL A 220 -1.88 -22.09 -2.14
C VAL A 220 -1.02 -21.38 -3.19
N LEU A 221 -1.61 -20.40 -3.87
CA LEU A 221 -0.90 -19.49 -4.77
C LEU A 221 -0.32 -18.31 -3.98
N MET A 222 -1.15 -17.71 -3.13
CA MET A 222 -0.73 -16.65 -2.23
C MET A 222 -1.62 -16.57 -0.99
N THR A 223 -1.05 -16.04 0.08
CA THR A 223 -1.79 -15.55 1.24
C THR A 223 -1.40 -14.10 1.47
N ILE A 224 -2.37 -13.24 1.75
CA ILE A 224 -2.17 -11.80 1.86
C ILE A 224 -2.62 -11.41 3.26
N ASP A 225 -1.66 -10.99 4.08
CA ASP A 225 -1.96 -10.31 5.34
C ASP A 225 -2.08 -8.83 5.05
N THR A 226 -3.11 -8.21 5.59
CA THR A 226 -3.51 -6.85 5.22
C THR A 226 -3.84 -6.02 6.46
N GLY A 227 -4.19 -4.78 6.21
CA GLY A 227 -4.40 -3.79 7.24
C GLY A 227 -5.39 -2.71 6.85
N ILE A 228 -5.43 -1.66 7.68
CA ILE A 228 -6.28 -0.48 7.46
C ILE A 228 -5.94 0.30 6.18
N SER A 229 -4.78 0.02 5.57
CA SER A 229 -4.33 0.65 4.33
C SER A 229 -5.01 0.07 3.08
N ILE A 230 -5.70 -1.07 3.13
CA ILE A 230 -6.44 -1.56 1.95
C ILE A 230 -7.73 -0.74 1.77
N SER A 231 -7.97 -0.30 0.54
CA SER A 231 -9.14 0.51 0.17
C SER A 231 -10.48 -0.20 0.39
N GLU A 232 -11.55 0.59 0.42
CA GLU A 232 -12.93 0.07 0.32
C GLU A 232 -13.09 -0.84 -0.90
N ASP A 233 -13.91 -1.87 -0.74
CA ASP A 233 -14.11 -2.95 -1.70
C ASP A 233 -12.80 -3.55 -2.22
N PRO A 234 -12.05 -4.25 -1.33
CA PRO A 234 -10.76 -4.81 -1.67
C PRO A 234 -10.79 -5.59 -2.99
N SER A 235 -9.83 -5.26 -3.85
CA SER A 235 -9.68 -5.85 -5.17
C SER A 235 -8.24 -6.28 -5.35
N MET A 236 -8.02 -7.56 -5.56
CA MET A 236 -6.72 -8.14 -5.82
C MET A 236 -6.70 -8.66 -7.25
N ARG A 237 -5.91 -8.01 -8.12
CA ARG A 237 -5.60 -8.50 -9.46
C ARG A 237 -4.26 -9.21 -9.44
N PHE A 238 -4.16 -10.34 -10.12
CA PHE A 238 -2.91 -11.06 -10.28
C PHE A 238 -2.91 -11.87 -11.58
N MET A 239 -1.74 -12.36 -11.97
CA MET A 239 -1.59 -13.24 -13.13
C MET A 239 -1.57 -14.70 -12.70
N LEU A 240 -2.29 -15.54 -13.43
CA LEU A 240 -2.16 -16.99 -13.36
C LEU A 240 -1.16 -17.49 -14.42
N PRO A 241 -0.45 -18.60 -14.12
CA PRO A 241 0.41 -19.28 -15.08
C PRO A 241 -0.27 -19.58 -16.42
N ALA A 242 0.54 -19.69 -17.46
CA ALA A 242 0.08 -20.19 -18.75
C ALA A 242 -0.16 -21.71 -18.72
N GLY A 243 -0.95 -22.20 -19.67
CA GLY A 243 -1.23 -23.62 -19.84
C GLY A 243 -2.00 -24.22 -18.65
N LYS A 244 -1.93 -25.54 -18.52
CA LYS A 244 -2.70 -26.29 -17.50
C LYS A 244 -2.44 -25.85 -16.06
N ALA A 245 -1.31 -25.23 -15.77
CA ALA A 245 -0.96 -24.78 -14.42
C ALA A 245 -1.81 -23.59 -13.95
N GLY A 246 -2.38 -22.79 -14.87
CA GLY A 246 -3.27 -21.68 -14.56
C GLY A 246 -4.77 -22.02 -14.59
N HIS A 247 -5.11 -23.29 -14.81
CA HIS A 247 -6.49 -23.77 -14.90
C HIS A 247 -6.85 -24.63 -13.70
N GLY A 248 -8.12 -24.62 -13.30
CA GLY A 248 -8.58 -25.39 -12.15
C GLY A 248 -9.68 -24.70 -11.36
N LEU A 249 -9.93 -25.23 -10.17
CA LEU A 249 -10.84 -24.61 -9.20
C LEU A 249 -10.09 -23.52 -8.44
N LEU A 250 -10.31 -22.27 -8.83
CA LEU A 250 -9.78 -21.12 -8.11
C LEU A 250 -10.68 -20.82 -6.92
N LYS A 251 -10.09 -20.78 -5.73
CA LYS A 251 -10.76 -20.41 -4.48
C LYS A 251 -10.12 -19.16 -3.89
N ALA A 252 -10.96 -18.25 -3.41
CA ALA A 252 -10.54 -17.17 -2.53
C ALA A 252 -11.30 -17.26 -1.21
N GLU A 253 -10.54 -17.24 -0.12
CA GLU A 253 -11.05 -17.15 1.25
C GLU A 253 -10.57 -15.84 1.88
N VAL A 254 -11.49 -15.07 2.46
CA VAL A 254 -11.21 -13.76 3.03
C VAL A 254 -11.70 -13.71 4.47
N THR A 255 -10.85 -13.27 5.37
CA THR A 255 -11.17 -13.08 6.79
C THR A 255 -11.03 -11.61 7.16
N ASP A 256 -12.03 -11.04 7.82
CA ASP A 256 -11.96 -9.69 8.35
C ASP A 256 -11.47 -9.63 9.81
N ASN A 257 -11.14 -8.44 10.29
CA ASN A 257 -10.67 -8.22 11.66
C ASN A 257 -11.74 -8.52 12.74
N LYS A 258 -13.00 -8.78 12.34
CA LYS A 258 -14.09 -9.26 13.21
C LYS A 258 -14.25 -10.78 13.14
N LYS A 259 -13.30 -11.48 12.51
CA LYS A 259 -13.26 -12.94 12.36
C LYS A 259 -14.40 -13.51 11.52
N GLN A 260 -15.04 -12.69 10.69
CA GLN A 260 -15.99 -13.17 9.69
C GLN A 260 -15.20 -13.73 8.50
N ILE A 261 -15.66 -14.86 7.97
CA ILE A 261 -15.01 -15.56 6.85
C ILE A 261 -15.95 -15.55 5.65
N TYR A 262 -15.41 -15.19 4.49
CA TYR A 262 -16.10 -15.14 3.21
C TYR A 262 -15.35 -16.02 2.21
N THR A 263 -16.07 -16.78 1.40
CA THR A 263 -15.46 -17.68 0.42
C THR A 263 -16.14 -17.55 -0.93
N ILE A 264 -15.36 -17.74 -1.99
CA ILE A 264 -15.85 -17.90 -3.36
C ILE A 264 -14.95 -18.89 -4.09
N GLU A 265 -15.57 -19.70 -4.94
CA GLU A 265 -14.89 -20.66 -5.79
C GLU A 265 -15.39 -20.47 -7.22
N LYS A 266 -14.50 -20.63 -8.20
CA LYS A 266 -14.83 -20.54 -9.62
C LYS A 266 -13.91 -21.45 -10.41
N GLN A 267 -14.49 -22.27 -11.28
CA GLN A 267 -13.75 -23.00 -12.29
C GLN A 267 -13.26 -22.03 -13.38
N ILE A 268 -11.96 -22.08 -13.68
CA ILE A 268 -11.28 -21.21 -14.65
C ILE A 268 -10.40 -22.01 -15.62
#